data_AF-A0A9D9CIM2-F1
#
_entry.id   AF-A0A9D9CIM2-F1
#
_cell.length_a   1.000
_cell.length_b   1.000
_cell.length_c   1.000
_cell.angle_alpha   90.00
_cell.angle_beta   90.00
_cell.angle_gamma   90.00
#
_symmetry.space_group_name_H-M   'P 1'
#
loop_
_entity.id
_entity.type
_entity.pdbx_description
1 polymer ?
#
loop_
_entity_poly.entity_id
_entity_poly.type
_entity_poly.pdbx_seq_one_letter_code
_entity_poly.pdbx_strand_id
1 'polypeptide(L)'
;MKKWLFLAGCTLSMGVCAQNSPYINKVYEYAPAPGQFVNVMPGVTPEDTETTVLQKVQTAIAGKANGSLVSLGAWGGYIVVGFDHPVNNLPEEVDLKIYGNAMLNASEPGLVMVAQDANANGLPDDAWYELKGSEHDNELTLTDYQVVYHRPASDHLPTPHPTQNQVSDLCYIQWEAANGEKGYLEKNTFHTQDYFPLWIKEDTIVRRGTRLPNNTIDKNGDGTYYATGTYEWGYADNQPNGKDASCVDIDWAVDENGDKTHLSAIDFVKVYTGVLQSNGWTGECSTEIAGIVDLHALKSDHNHTIYNMYIKQMNDNIYIYAEAPAIFVLYDMLGNKVCEEDLQAGENTLKIPAHRKGIFIACIYANHQIHCTQKIHIF
;
A
#
# COMPACT_ATOMS: atom_id res chain seq x y z
N MET A 1 -49.62 11.47 -44.19
CA MET A 1 -49.58 10.55 -43.04
C MET A 1 -48.27 9.78 -43.09
N LYS A 2 -47.26 10.20 -42.32
CA LYS A 2 -45.93 9.57 -42.28
C LYS A 2 -45.95 8.44 -41.25
N LYS A 3 -45.62 7.21 -41.68
CA LYS A 3 -45.46 6.03 -40.81
C LYS A 3 -44.14 6.14 -40.06
N TRP A 4 -44.19 6.04 -38.74
CA TRP A 4 -43.01 5.90 -37.88
C TRP A 4 -42.70 4.42 -37.72
N LEU A 5 -41.51 4.00 -38.15
CA LEU A 5 -40.92 2.72 -37.74
C LEU A 5 -40.34 2.90 -36.34
N PHE A 6 -40.79 2.10 -35.37
CA PHE A 6 -40.06 1.87 -34.14
C PHE A 6 -38.95 0.85 -34.41
N LEU A 7 -37.69 1.29 -34.35
CA LEU A 7 -36.57 0.37 -34.16
C LEU A 7 -36.49 0.06 -32.66
N ALA A 8 -36.77 -1.19 -32.29
CA ALA A 8 -36.38 -1.71 -30.99
C ALA A 8 -34.87 -1.94 -31.02
N GLY A 9 -34.12 -1.07 -30.35
CA GLY A 9 -32.70 -1.30 -30.09
C GLY A 9 -32.55 -2.35 -29.00
N CYS A 10 -32.20 -3.58 -29.38
CA CYS A 10 -31.62 -4.54 -28.45
C CYS A 10 -30.23 -4.01 -28.07
N THR A 11 -30.11 -3.39 -26.92
CA THR A 11 -28.81 -3.27 -26.23
C THR A 11 -28.40 -4.66 -25.79
N LEU A 12 -27.49 -5.30 -26.54
CA LEU A 12 -26.70 -6.39 -25.99
C LEU A 12 -25.88 -5.83 -24.83
N SER A 13 -26.28 -6.13 -23.59
CA SER A 13 -25.36 -6.10 -22.47
C SER A 13 -24.29 -7.15 -22.77
N MET A 14 -23.09 -6.72 -23.18
CA MET A 14 -21.93 -7.60 -23.12
C MET A 14 -21.70 -7.88 -21.65
N GLY A 15 -22.21 -9.02 -21.17
CA GLY A 15 -21.79 -9.56 -19.89
C GLY A 15 -20.28 -9.76 -19.99
N VAL A 16 -19.53 -9.01 -19.19
CA VAL A 16 -18.13 -9.35 -18.94
C VAL A 16 -18.21 -10.68 -18.21
N CYS A 17 -17.91 -11.79 -18.88
CA CYS A 17 -17.69 -13.04 -18.17
C CYS A 17 -16.49 -12.82 -17.24
N ALA A 18 -16.65 -13.15 -15.96
CA ALA A 18 -15.53 -13.24 -15.02
C ALA A 18 -14.41 -14.07 -15.67
N GLN A 19 -13.22 -13.52 -15.74
CA GLN A 19 -12.06 -14.21 -16.30
C GLN A 19 -11.37 -15.08 -15.24
N ASN A 20 -11.81 -14.98 -13.98
CA ASN A 20 -11.16 -15.55 -12.80
C ASN A 20 -9.67 -15.16 -12.78
N SER A 21 -9.40 -13.89 -13.06
CA SER A 21 -8.04 -13.36 -13.03
C SER A 21 -7.52 -13.43 -11.59
N PRO A 22 -6.30 -13.94 -11.35
CA PRO A 22 -5.76 -14.01 -9.99
C PRO A 22 -5.50 -12.63 -9.36
N TYR A 23 -5.59 -11.56 -10.13
CA TYR A 23 -5.29 -10.21 -9.70
C TYR A 23 -6.56 -9.38 -9.49
N ILE A 24 -6.50 -8.43 -8.56
CA ILE A 24 -7.55 -7.41 -8.39
C ILE A 24 -7.96 -6.77 -9.72
N ASN A 25 -9.26 -6.66 -9.95
CA ASN A 25 -9.83 -6.10 -11.17
C ASN A 25 -9.95 -4.58 -11.08
N LYS A 26 -10.39 -4.08 -9.92
CA LYS A 26 -10.86 -2.71 -9.76
C LYS A 26 -10.44 -2.10 -8.44
N VAL A 27 -10.15 -0.80 -8.48
CA VAL A 27 -10.00 0.05 -7.30
C VAL A 27 -11.28 0.87 -7.14
N TYR A 28 -12.00 0.65 -6.04
CA TYR A 28 -13.27 1.31 -5.75
C TYR A 28 -13.07 2.62 -5.02
N GLU A 29 -12.16 2.64 -4.05
CA GLU A 29 -11.84 3.83 -3.25
C GLU A 29 -10.33 3.91 -3.02
N TYR A 30 -9.82 5.13 -3.02
CA TYR A 30 -8.46 5.45 -2.58
C TYR A 30 -8.52 6.72 -1.73
N ALA A 31 -8.37 6.55 -0.43
CA ALA A 31 -8.53 7.58 0.58
C ALA A 31 -7.32 7.58 1.52
N PRO A 32 -6.13 7.97 1.04
CA PRO A 32 -4.93 8.02 1.86
C PRO A 32 -5.09 9.06 2.98
N ALA A 33 -4.34 8.90 4.06
CA ALA A 33 -4.08 9.98 5.01
C ALA A 33 -2.92 10.83 4.49
N PRO A 34 -2.57 11.98 5.10
CA PRO A 34 -1.39 12.71 4.69
C PRO A 34 -0.12 11.86 4.83
N GLY A 35 0.84 12.05 3.92
CA GLY A 35 2.11 11.33 3.94
C GLY A 35 3.05 11.78 2.83
N GLN A 36 4.33 11.49 2.98
CA GLN A 36 5.38 11.93 2.06
C GLN A 36 5.18 11.38 0.65
N PHE A 37 4.60 10.19 0.49
CA PHE A 37 4.49 9.53 -0.82
C PHE A 37 3.12 9.64 -1.48
N VAL A 38 2.09 10.15 -0.80
CA VAL A 38 0.70 10.07 -1.29
C VAL A 38 0.45 10.82 -2.59
N ASN A 39 1.20 11.90 -2.81
CA ASN A 39 1.16 12.68 -4.05
C ASN A 39 2.20 12.20 -5.07
N VAL A 40 3.23 11.47 -4.65
CA VAL A 40 4.32 10.99 -5.53
C VAL A 40 3.98 9.65 -6.16
N MET A 41 3.30 8.78 -5.42
CA MET A 41 2.88 7.45 -5.82
C MET A 41 1.36 7.39 -5.64
N PRO A 42 0.59 7.89 -6.62
CA PRO A 42 0.73 7.49 -8.04
C PRO A 42 1.14 8.61 -9.04
N GLY A 43 1.77 9.70 -8.60
CA GLY A 43 2.23 10.79 -9.48
C GLY A 43 1.14 11.83 -9.74
N VAL A 44 0.65 12.43 -8.66
CA VAL A 44 -0.45 13.39 -8.62
C VAL A 44 0.07 14.80 -8.94
N THR A 45 -0.69 15.53 -9.76
CA THR A 45 -0.47 16.96 -10.03
C THR A 45 -1.62 17.80 -9.47
N PRO A 46 -1.44 19.13 -9.28
CA PRO A 46 -2.51 20.01 -8.79
C PRO A 46 -3.79 20.03 -9.64
N GLU A 47 -3.71 19.59 -10.91
CA GLU A 47 -4.85 19.49 -11.83
C GLU A 47 -5.65 18.20 -11.68
N ASP A 48 -5.12 17.21 -10.95
CA ASP A 48 -5.81 15.95 -10.74
C ASP A 48 -7.05 16.12 -9.86
N THR A 49 -8.05 15.31 -10.18
CA THR A 49 -9.27 15.16 -9.38
C THR A 49 -9.24 13.80 -8.71
N GLU A 50 -10.10 13.59 -7.72
CA GLU A 50 -10.28 12.27 -7.09
C GLU A 50 -10.45 11.14 -8.13
N THR A 51 -11.25 11.37 -9.18
CA THR A 51 -11.43 10.41 -10.27
C THR A 51 -10.14 10.12 -11.05
N THR A 52 -9.34 11.13 -11.38
CA THR A 52 -8.09 10.90 -12.13
C THR A 52 -7.02 10.26 -11.25
N VAL A 53 -6.97 10.60 -9.95
CA VAL A 53 -6.11 9.91 -8.98
C VAL A 53 -6.52 8.44 -8.86
N LEU A 54 -7.81 8.14 -8.69
CA LEU A 54 -8.30 6.76 -8.63
C LEU A 54 -7.93 5.96 -9.89
N GLN A 55 -8.01 6.59 -11.07
CA GLN A 55 -7.58 5.96 -12.32
C GLN A 55 -6.06 5.69 -12.35
N LYS A 56 -5.23 6.60 -11.83
CA LYS A 56 -3.78 6.38 -11.72
C LYS A 56 -3.45 5.24 -10.77
N VAL A 57 -4.11 5.17 -9.61
CA VAL A 57 -4.00 4.05 -8.66
C VAL A 57 -4.43 2.75 -9.31
N GLN A 58 -5.59 2.71 -9.98
CA GLN A 58 -6.02 1.52 -10.71
C GLN A 58 -4.99 1.09 -11.76
N THR A 59 -4.44 2.04 -12.53
CA THR A 59 -3.39 1.77 -13.51
C THR A 59 -2.12 1.23 -12.86
N ALA A 60 -1.81 1.63 -11.62
CA ALA A 60 -0.62 1.19 -10.90
C ALA A 60 -0.72 -0.29 -10.51
N ILE A 61 -1.86 -0.74 -9.97
CA ILE A 61 -1.98 -2.04 -9.27
C ILE A 61 -2.97 -3.05 -9.88
N ALA A 62 -4.01 -2.62 -10.59
CA ALA A 62 -5.06 -3.53 -11.07
C ALA A 62 -4.56 -4.42 -12.22
N GLY A 63 -4.96 -5.69 -12.21
CA GLY A 63 -4.56 -6.68 -13.21
C GLY A 63 -3.08 -7.09 -13.14
N LYS A 64 -2.40 -6.85 -12.01
CA LYS A 64 -0.97 -7.12 -11.83
C LYS A 64 -0.71 -7.89 -10.54
N ALA A 65 0.27 -8.79 -10.57
CA ALA A 65 0.75 -9.47 -9.37
C ALA A 65 1.45 -8.51 -8.40
N ASN A 66 2.38 -7.71 -8.94
CA ASN A 66 3.21 -6.76 -8.19
C ASN A 66 3.44 -5.54 -9.09
N GLY A 67 2.45 -4.65 -9.13
CA GLY A 67 2.44 -3.44 -9.93
C GLY A 67 3.37 -2.36 -9.38
N SER A 68 3.03 -1.10 -9.65
CA SER A 68 3.72 0.03 -9.04
C SER A 68 3.20 0.26 -7.62
N LEU A 69 4.05 0.74 -6.71
CA LEU A 69 3.65 1.06 -5.35
C LEU A 69 2.66 2.24 -5.33
N VAL A 70 1.70 2.15 -4.40
CA VAL A 70 0.78 3.21 -4.00
C VAL A 70 0.85 3.33 -2.49
N SER A 71 1.07 4.55 -1.99
CA SER A 71 1.16 4.82 -0.54
C SER A 71 -0.21 5.14 0.03
N LEU A 72 -0.53 4.56 1.18
CA LEU A 72 -1.75 4.89 1.92
C LEU A 72 -1.57 6.10 2.85
N GLY A 73 -0.34 6.61 2.99
CA GLY A 73 0.02 7.68 3.90
C GLY A 73 -0.01 7.24 5.36
N ALA A 74 -0.14 8.18 6.28
CA ALA A 74 -0.19 7.90 7.71
C ALA A 74 -1.41 7.04 8.13
N TRP A 75 -1.46 6.72 9.42
CA TRP A 75 -2.48 5.85 10.03
C TRP A 75 -3.92 6.13 9.54
N GLY A 76 -4.61 5.04 9.23
CA GLY A 76 -6.00 5.04 8.80
C GLY A 76 -6.23 5.42 7.33
N GLY A 77 -5.21 5.92 6.61
CA GLY A 77 -5.27 6.01 5.17
C GLY A 77 -5.50 4.65 4.53
N TYR A 78 -6.37 4.55 3.51
CA TYR A 78 -6.86 3.27 3.02
C TYR A 78 -7.13 3.20 1.53
N ILE A 79 -7.24 1.97 1.04
CA ILE A 79 -7.70 1.62 -0.32
C ILE A 79 -8.75 0.51 -0.24
N VAL A 80 -9.74 0.54 -1.15
CA VAL A 80 -10.73 -0.52 -1.34
C VAL A 80 -10.61 -1.05 -2.76
N VAL A 81 -10.45 -2.37 -2.90
CA VAL A 81 -10.29 -3.06 -4.18
C VAL A 81 -11.23 -4.26 -4.25
N GLY A 82 -11.46 -4.77 -5.46
CA GLY A 82 -12.23 -6.00 -5.65
C GLY A 82 -11.73 -6.83 -6.82
N PHE A 83 -12.07 -8.12 -6.75
CA PHE A 83 -11.79 -9.11 -7.78
C PHE A 83 -12.90 -9.13 -8.83
N ASP A 84 -12.66 -9.79 -9.96
CA ASP A 84 -13.70 -10.04 -10.98
C ASP A 84 -14.56 -11.27 -10.68
N HIS A 85 -14.31 -11.92 -9.55
CA HIS A 85 -14.96 -13.12 -9.06
C HIS A 85 -14.83 -13.18 -7.53
N PRO A 86 -15.68 -13.96 -6.84
CA PRO A 86 -15.49 -14.23 -5.42
C PRO A 86 -14.21 -15.06 -5.19
N VAL A 87 -13.36 -14.61 -4.27
CA VAL A 87 -12.20 -15.37 -3.76
C VAL A 87 -12.70 -16.34 -2.71
N ASN A 88 -12.59 -17.64 -2.98
CA ASN A 88 -13.05 -18.66 -2.05
C ASN A 88 -12.11 -18.76 -0.84
N ASN A 89 -12.68 -18.90 0.35
CA ASN A 89 -11.95 -19.29 1.55
C ASN A 89 -11.80 -20.81 1.58
N LEU A 90 -10.57 -21.31 1.50
CA LEU A 90 -10.29 -22.75 1.49
C LEU A 90 -9.69 -23.21 2.84
N PRO A 91 -10.24 -24.26 3.47
CA PRO A 91 -9.74 -24.75 4.75
C PRO A 91 -8.24 -25.09 4.72
N GLU A 92 -7.51 -24.62 5.74
CA GLU A 92 -6.08 -24.87 5.94
C GLU A 92 -5.16 -24.29 4.85
N GLU A 93 -5.66 -23.40 4.00
CA GLU A 93 -4.87 -22.68 2.99
C GLU A 93 -4.95 -21.17 3.22
N VAL A 94 -3.84 -20.47 2.96
CA VAL A 94 -3.89 -18.99 2.85
C VAL A 94 -4.52 -18.60 1.51
N ASP A 95 -5.42 -17.63 1.54
CA ASP A 95 -6.21 -17.26 0.36
C ASP A 95 -5.61 -16.12 -0.45
N LEU A 96 -4.99 -15.14 0.24
CA LEU A 96 -4.58 -13.89 -0.36
C LEU A 96 -3.10 -13.60 -0.13
N LYS A 97 -2.52 -12.88 -1.07
CA LYS A 97 -1.23 -12.20 -0.89
C LYS A 97 -1.33 -10.74 -1.26
N ILE A 98 -0.92 -9.88 -0.34
CA ILE A 98 -0.90 -8.43 -0.54
C ILE A 98 0.55 -8.01 -0.72
N TYR A 99 0.90 -7.63 -1.94
CA TYR A 99 2.25 -7.19 -2.28
C TYR A 99 2.47 -5.77 -1.79
N GLY A 100 3.54 -5.56 -1.03
CA GLY A 100 4.04 -4.25 -0.61
C GLY A 100 5.53 -4.12 -0.90
N ASN A 101 6.23 -3.37 -0.06
CA ASN A 101 7.67 -3.14 -0.14
C ASN A 101 8.39 -3.36 1.20
N ALA A 102 7.76 -4.06 2.14
CA ALA A 102 8.35 -4.41 3.42
C ALA A 102 9.72 -5.04 3.27
N MET A 103 10.67 -4.52 4.05
CA MET A 103 12.00 -5.11 4.23
C MET A 103 12.25 -5.37 5.72
N LEU A 104 13.27 -6.19 6.01
CA LEU A 104 13.72 -6.36 7.39
C LEU A 104 14.15 -4.99 7.96
N ASN A 105 13.56 -4.60 9.10
CA ASN A 105 13.72 -3.28 9.73
C ASN A 105 13.11 -2.08 8.97
N ALA A 106 12.27 -2.32 7.96
CA ALA A 106 11.49 -1.30 7.25
C ALA A 106 10.11 -1.89 6.90
N SER A 107 9.30 -2.10 7.93
CA SER A 107 7.96 -2.71 7.87
C SER A 107 6.91 -1.64 8.11
N GLU A 108 5.87 -1.55 7.30
CA GLU A 108 4.84 -0.50 7.43
C GLU A 108 3.43 -1.14 7.49
N PRO A 109 3.12 -1.87 8.59
CA PRO A 109 2.00 -2.80 8.62
C PRO A 109 0.64 -2.17 8.33
N GLY A 110 -0.08 -2.75 7.38
CA GLY A 110 -1.46 -2.43 7.06
C GLY A 110 -2.42 -3.49 7.58
N LEU A 111 -3.50 -3.07 8.24
CA LEU A 111 -4.61 -3.96 8.55
C LEU A 111 -5.42 -4.27 7.30
N VAL A 112 -6.00 -5.46 7.28
CA VAL A 112 -6.80 -5.96 6.17
C VAL A 112 -8.24 -6.16 6.64
N MET A 113 -9.18 -5.65 5.87
CA MET A 113 -10.60 -6.01 6.01
C MET A 113 -11.08 -6.63 4.72
N VAL A 114 -12.08 -7.50 4.83
CA VAL A 114 -12.68 -8.19 3.69
C VAL A 114 -14.20 -8.09 3.76
N ALA A 115 -14.85 -8.13 2.61
CA ALA A 115 -16.31 -8.11 2.50
C ALA A 115 -16.78 -9.03 1.37
N GLN A 116 -17.97 -9.62 1.56
CA GLN A 116 -18.69 -10.35 0.52
C GLN A 116 -19.68 -9.39 -0.16
N ASP A 117 -19.88 -9.53 -1.47
CA ASP A 117 -21.00 -8.90 -2.19
C ASP A 117 -22.29 -9.69 -1.92
N ALA A 118 -22.78 -9.60 -0.69
CA ALA A 118 -23.92 -10.36 -0.20
C ALA A 118 -25.22 -9.97 -0.91
N ASN A 119 -25.30 -8.72 -1.39
CA ASN A 119 -26.49 -8.21 -2.09
C ASN A 119 -26.39 -8.33 -3.63
N ALA A 120 -25.24 -8.78 -4.15
CA ALA A 120 -24.94 -9.01 -5.57
C ALA A 120 -25.06 -7.76 -6.46
N ASN A 121 -24.70 -6.58 -5.95
CA ASN A 121 -24.72 -5.32 -6.69
C ASN A 121 -23.36 -4.94 -7.31
N GLY A 122 -22.29 -5.69 -6.99
CA GLY A 122 -20.93 -5.41 -7.42
C GLY A 122 -20.29 -4.18 -6.78
N LEU A 123 -20.76 -3.78 -5.59
CA LEU A 123 -20.29 -2.62 -4.83
C LEU A 123 -19.83 -3.04 -3.43
N PRO A 124 -18.79 -2.38 -2.87
CA PRO A 124 -18.27 -2.67 -1.53
C PRO A 124 -19.13 -2.02 -0.42
N ASP A 125 -20.44 -2.27 -0.42
CA ASP A 125 -21.42 -1.65 0.49
C ASP A 125 -22.08 -2.61 1.50
N ASP A 126 -21.65 -3.86 1.52
CA ASP A 126 -22.03 -4.87 2.51
C ASP A 126 -21.10 -4.85 3.75
N ALA A 127 -21.33 -5.77 4.70
CA ALA A 127 -20.59 -5.85 5.96
C ALA A 127 -19.09 -6.14 5.77
N TRP A 128 -18.27 -5.40 6.51
CA TRP A 128 -16.82 -5.53 6.51
C TRP A 128 -16.31 -6.26 7.76
N TYR A 129 -15.36 -7.17 7.56
CA TYR A 129 -14.74 -7.97 8.62
C TYR A 129 -13.24 -7.74 8.63
N GLU A 130 -12.69 -7.34 9.77
CA GLU A 130 -11.24 -7.23 9.91
C GLU A 130 -10.62 -8.63 9.99
N LEU A 131 -9.46 -8.83 9.35
CA LEU A 131 -8.67 -10.04 9.53
C LEU A 131 -7.78 -9.87 10.75
N LYS A 132 -7.84 -10.83 11.68
CA LYS A 132 -6.90 -10.89 12.82
C LYS A 132 -5.45 -10.95 12.32
N GLY A 133 -4.57 -10.37 13.12
CA GLY A 133 -3.12 -10.51 13.00
C GLY A 133 -2.49 -10.71 14.36
N SER A 134 -1.16 -10.84 14.41
CA SER A 134 -0.45 -11.20 15.64
C SER A 134 -0.63 -10.20 16.79
N GLU A 135 -0.96 -8.95 16.50
CA GLU A 135 -1.17 -7.91 17.51
C GLU A 135 -2.64 -7.68 17.87
N HIS A 136 -3.57 -8.48 17.35
CA HIS A 136 -5.00 -8.25 17.60
C HIS A 136 -5.34 -8.24 19.10
N ASP A 137 -4.78 -9.19 19.87
CA ASP A 137 -4.98 -9.30 21.32
C ASP A 137 -3.94 -8.52 22.15
N ASN A 138 -3.11 -7.69 21.50
CA ASN A 138 -2.11 -6.87 22.21
C ASN A 138 -2.82 -5.75 22.99
N GLU A 139 -2.46 -5.56 24.27
CA GLU A 139 -3.04 -4.51 25.13
C GLU A 139 -2.82 -3.08 24.61
N LEU A 140 -1.81 -2.89 23.75
CA LEU A 140 -1.52 -1.60 23.10
C LEU A 140 -2.28 -1.40 21.78
N THR A 141 -2.99 -2.42 21.29
CA THR A 141 -3.86 -2.30 20.13
C THR A 141 -5.14 -1.59 20.54
N LEU A 142 -5.44 -0.48 19.87
CA LEU A 142 -6.62 0.34 20.15
C LEU A 142 -7.64 0.13 19.04
N THR A 143 -8.75 -0.52 19.35
CA THR A 143 -9.91 -0.60 18.46
C THR A 143 -10.73 0.67 18.55
N ASP A 144 -11.54 0.92 17.52
CA ASP A 144 -12.39 2.11 17.43
C ASP A 144 -11.65 3.46 17.59
N TYR A 145 -10.36 3.47 17.24
CA TYR A 145 -9.53 4.65 17.32
C TYR A 145 -9.93 5.64 16.23
N GLN A 146 -9.83 6.94 16.49
CA GLN A 146 -10.12 7.98 15.51
C GLN A 146 -9.05 9.07 15.57
N VAL A 147 -8.59 9.50 14.39
CA VAL A 147 -7.62 10.59 14.20
C VAL A 147 -8.17 11.61 13.22
N VAL A 148 -7.92 12.88 13.52
CA VAL A 148 -8.17 14.02 12.64
C VAL A 148 -6.81 14.61 12.27
N TYR A 149 -6.51 14.65 10.97
CA TYR A 149 -5.36 15.35 10.40
C TYR A 149 -5.78 16.72 9.90
N HIS A 150 -4.93 17.72 10.08
CA HIS A 150 -5.18 19.11 9.71
C HIS A 150 -4.21 19.56 8.62
N ARG A 151 -4.75 20.17 7.56
CA ARG A 151 -3.94 20.79 6.50
C ARG A 151 -3.10 21.92 7.11
N PRO A 152 -1.82 22.06 6.74
CA PRO A 152 -1.02 23.20 7.19
C PRO A 152 -1.66 24.50 6.71
N ALA A 153 -1.70 25.51 7.57
CA ALA A 153 -2.16 26.84 7.17
C ALA A 153 -1.28 27.38 6.03
N SER A 154 -1.85 28.18 5.13
CA SER A 154 -1.11 28.72 3.98
C SER A 154 0.08 29.62 4.37
N ASP A 155 0.07 30.16 5.58
CA ASP A 155 1.12 30.99 6.18
C ASP A 155 1.97 30.23 7.22
N HIS A 156 1.83 28.90 7.31
CA HIS A 156 2.65 28.05 8.17
C HIS A 156 4.15 28.24 7.86
N LEU A 157 4.93 28.40 8.92
CA LEU A 157 6.38 28.51 8.83
C LEU A 157 7.01 27.21 9.37
N PRO A 158 7.94 26.59 8.62
CA PRO A 158 8.60 25.37 9.07
C PRO A 158 9.25 25.50 10.44
N THR A 159 9.02 24.53 11.31
CA THR A 159 9.67 24.44 12.62
C THR A 159 10.91 23.56 12.51
N PRO A 160 12.14 24.09 12.59
CA PRO A 160 13.34 23.27 12.45
C PRO A 160 13.49 22.30 13.62
N HIS A 161 13.94 21.08 13.35
CA HIS A 161 14.27 20.13 14.40
C HIS A 161 15.60 20.53 15.08
N PRO A 162 15.72 20.49 16.43
CA PRO A 162 16.90 20.99 17.15
C PRO A 162 18.20 20.23 16.86
N THR A 163 18.13 18.92 16.59
CA THR A 163 19.30 18.05 16.37
C THR A 163 19.30 17.28 15.04
N GLN A 164 18.15 17.05 14.40
CA GLN A 164 18.03 16.28 13.15
C GLN A 164 17.88 17.23 11.95
N ASN A 165 18.98 17.56 11.29
CA ASN A 165 18.98 18.47 10.14
C ASN A 165 18.17 17.94 8.94
N GLN A 166 17.88 16.64 8.91
CA GLN A 166 17.07 15.99 7.88
C GLN A 166 15.56 16.19 8.08
N VAL A 167 15.13 16.73 9.23
CA VAL A 167 13.74 17.12 9.48
C VAL A 167 13.63 18.61 9.17
N SER A 168 12.97 18.93 8.06
CA SER A 168 12.80 20.30 7.58
C SER A 168 11.66 21.03 8.31
N ASP A 169 10.68 20.29 8.81
CA ASP A 169 9.55 20.83 9.57
C ASP A 169 9.01 19.81 10.58
N LEU A 170 9.30 20.04 11.86
CA LEU A 170 8.86 19.23 12.99
C LEU A 170 7.34 19.31 13.21
N CYS A 171 6.69 20.39 12.76
CA CYS A 171 5.29 20.69 13.08
C CYS A 171 4.44 20.82 11.81
N TYR A 172 4.64 19.95 10.80
CA TYR A 172 4.03 20.11 9.49
C TYR A 172 2.53 19.75 9.45
N ILE A 173 2.17 18.47 9.54
CA ILE A 173 0.76 18.03 9.55
C ILE A 173 0.35 17.72 10.98
N GLN A 174 -0.44 18.60 11.59
CA GLN A 174 -0.97 18.33 12.92
C GLN A 174 -2.00 17.20 12.87
N TRP A 175 -1.96 16.30 13.85
CA TRP A 175 -3.02 15.33 14.09
C TRP A 175 -3.45 15.32 15.55
N GLU A 176 -4.72 14.97 15.77
CA GLU A 176 -5.29 14.75 17.09
C GLU A 176 -6.23 13.55 17.08
N ALA A 177 -6.18 12.77 18.15
CA ALA A 177 -6.98 11.58 18.32
C ALA A 177 -8.13 11.79 19.30
N ALA A 178 -9.17 10.96 19.19
CA ALA A 178 -10.37 11.06 20.03
C ALA A 178 -10.08 10.84 21.53
N ASN A 179 -9.00 10.12 21.87
CA ASN A 179 -8.53 9.94 23.25
C ASN A 179 -7.74 11.14 23.80
N GLY A 180 -7.56 12.20 23.01
CA GLY A 180 -6.83 13.42 23.38
C GLY A 180 -5.34 13.41 23.03
N GLU A 181 -4.79 12.31 22.51
CA GLU A 181 -3.42 12.28 21.99
C GLU A 181 -3.28 13.23 20.79
N LYS A 182 -2.12 13.88 20.67
CA LYS A 182 -1.82 14.81 19.58
C LYS A 182 -0.38 14.65 19.14
N GLY A 183 -0.11 14.99 17.91
CA GLY A 183 1.24 15.02 17.38
C GLY A 183 1.29 15.66 16.00
N TYR A 184 2.41 15.45 15.33
CA TYR A 184 2.63 15.93 13.98
C TYR A 184 3.16 14.79 13.10
N LEU A 185 2.87 14.86 11.80
CA LEU A 185 3.70 14.19 10.80
C LEU A 185 4.79 15.18 10.41
N GLU A 186 6.04 14.78 10.63
CA GLU A 186 7.21 15.62 10.35
C GLU A 186 7.53 15.64 8.86
N LYS A 187 7.95 16.79 8.34
CA LYS A 187 8.47 16.91 6.98
C LYS A 187 9.98 16.72 6.96
N ASN A 188 10.49 15.91 6.05
CA ASN A 188 11.92 15.68 5.90
C ASN A 188 12.52 16.50 4.74
N THR A 189 13.85 16.50 4.62
CA THR A 189 14.57 17.23 3.56
C THR A 189 14.63 16.47 2.22
N PHE A 190 14.28 15.18 2.22
CA PHE A 190 14.30 14.34 1.02
C PHE A 190 13.00 14.45 0.21
N HIS A 191 11.91 14.85 0.87
CA HIS A 191 10.57 14.95 0.31
C HIS A 191 9.98 16.34 0.57
N THR A 192 10.10 17.21 -0.44
CA THR A 192 9.75 18.64 -0.33
C THR A 192 8.33 18.96 -0.80
N GLN A 193 7.69 18.05 -1.53
CA GLN A 193 6.30 18.13 -1.97
C GLN A 193 5.33 18.26 -0.78
N ASP A 194 4.07 18.61 -1.07
CA ASP A 194 3.04 18.60 -0.04
C ASP A 194 2.71 17.16 0.40
N TYR A 195 2.47 16.96 1.69
CA TYR A 195 2.10 15.66 2.24
C TYR A 195 0.59 15.52 2.35
N PHE A 196 -0.15 16.64 2.37
CA PHE A 196 -1.60 16.57 2.32
C PHE A 196 -2.05 16.18 0.89
N PRO A 197 -3.01 15.25 0.72
CA PRO A 197 -3.48 14.86 -0.60
C PRO A 197 -3.98 16.06 -1.42
N LEU A 198 -3.41 16.27 -2.61
CA LEU A 198 -3.64 17.49 -3.41
C LEU A 198 -5.08 17.61 -3.95
N TRP A 199 -5.79 16.49 -4.10
CA TRP A 199 -7.16 16.45 -4.63
C TRP A 199 -8.24 16.63 -3.56
N ILE A 200 -7.87 16.55 -2.27
CA ILE A 200 -8.79 16.80 -1.16
C ILE A 200 -8.89 18.31 -0.96
N LYS A 201 -10.12 18.84 -0.84
CA LYS A 201 -10.37 20.28 -0.72
C LYS A 201 -10.58 20.72 0.72
N GLU A 202 -11.03 19.80 1.55
CA GLU A 202 -11.25 19.99 2.97
C GLU A 202 -9.91 20.23 3.68
N ASP A 203 -9.95 21.02 4.75
CA ASP A 203 -8.77 21.28 5.59
C ASP A 203 -8.53 20.17 6.62
N THR A 204 -9.41 19.17 6.70
CA THR A 204 -9.27 18.06 7.63
C THR A 204 -9.55 16.72 6.97
N ILE A 205 -8.84 15.69 7.44
CA ILE A 205 -9.07 14.30 7.09
C ILE A 205 -9.33 13.54 8.39
N VAL A 206 -10.49 12.88 8.48
CA VAL A 206 -10.85 12.03 9.61
C VAL A 206 -10.69 10.57 9.22
N ARG A 207 -10.03 9.79 10.08
CA ARG A 207 -9.88 8.34 9.93
C ARG A 207 -10.30 7.63 11.20
N ARG A 208 -10.91 6.45 11.06
CA ARG A 208 -11.37 5.59 12.14
C ARG A 208 -11.03 4.13 11.83
N GLY A 209 -10.61 3.37 12.83
CA GLY A 209 -10.22 1.97 12.68
C GLY A 209 -9.38 1.46 13.84
N THR A 210 -8.69 0.34 13.63
CA THR A 210 -7.77 -0.23 14.61
C THR A 210 -6.39 0.43 14.50
N ARG A 211 -5.79 0.77 15.63
CA ARG A 211 -4.39 1.23 15.73
C ARG A 211 -3.55 0.15 16.38
N LEU A 212 -2.55 -0.32 15.65
CA LEU A 212 -1.54 -1.26 16.13
C LEU A 212 -0.51 -0.54 17.03
N PRO A 213 0.21 -1.29 17.88
CA PRO A 213 1.29 -0.73 18.70
C PRO A 213 2.37 -0.07 17.84
N ASN A 214 3.20 0.81 18.38
CA ASN A 214 4.32 1.33 17.59
C ASN A 214 5.35 0.21 17.31
N ASN A 215 5.87 0.13 16.08
CA ASN A 215 6.84 -0.90 15.68
C ASN A 215 8.23 -0.34 15.35
N THR A 216 8.42 0.98 15.31
CA THR A 216 9.74 1.59 15.12
C THR A 216 10.42 1.92 16.43
N ILE A 217 11.71 1.57 16.51
CA ILE A 217 12.61 2.01 17.57
C ILE A 217 13.82 2.74 17.00
N ASP A 218 14.25 3.80 17.68
CA ASP A 218 15.57 4.38 17.48
C ASP A 218 16.61 3.46 18.14
N LYS A 219 17.35 2.73 17.32
CA LYS A 219 18.31 1.72 17.78
C LYS A 219 19.53 2.33 18.46
N ASN A 220 19.90 3.55 18.07
CA ASN A 220 21.07 4.24 18.61
C ASN A 220 20.69 5.22 19.74
N GLY A 221 19.42 5.65 19.79
CA GLY A 221 18.91 6.59 20.79
C GLY A 221 19.31 8.05 20.54
N ASP A 222 19.91 8.34 19.39
CA ASP A 222 20.40 9.65 18.96
C ASP A 222 19.74 10.16 17.66
N GLY A 223 18.71 9.46 17.18
CA GLY A 223 17.97 9.77 15.96
C GLY A 223 18.69 9.41 14.66
N THR A 224 19.81 8.68 14.72
CA THR A 224 20.59 8.34 13.51
C THR A 224 20.15 7.03 12.84
N TYR A 225 19.52 6.11 13.59
CA TYR A 225 19.08 4.83 13.02
C TYR A 225 17.75 4.36 13.60
N TYR A 226 16.70 4.48 12.80
CA TYR A 226 15.38 3.94 13.09
C TYR A 226 15.24 2.56 12.45
N ALA A 227 14.82 1.57 13.25
CA ALA A 227 14.51 0.23 12.77
C ALA A 227 13.04 -0.06 13.03
N THR A 228 12.30 -0.30 11.95
CA THR A 228 10.87 -0.58 11.99
C THR A 228 10.63 -2.08 11.93
N GLY A 229 10.28 -2.66 13.07
CA GLY A 229 10.12 -4.10 13.26
C GLY A 229 8.87 -4.65 12.57
N THR A 230 8.91 -5.94 12.23
CA THR A 230 7.78 -6.67 11.66
C THR A 230 6.93 -7.28 12.77
N TYR A 231 5.62 -7.32 12.60
CA TYR A 231 4.73 -8.24 13.31
C TYR A 231 4.80 -9.65 12.75
N GLU A 232 4.32 -10.65 13.48
CA GLU A 232 4.51 -12.05 13.10
C GLU A 232 3.70 -12.46 11.86
N TRP A 233 2.43 -12.05 11.76
CA TRP A 233 1.52 -12.43 10.65
C TRP A 233 0.27 -11.53 10.61
N GLY A 234 -0.51 -11.59 9.52
CA GLY A 234 -1.85 -10.99 9.44
C GLY A 234 -1.95 -9.59 8.82
N TYR A 235 -0.82 -9.03 8.37
CA TYR A 235 -0.77 -7.62 7.96
C TYR A 235 -0.15 -7.46 6.56
N ALA A 236 -0.71 -6.56 5.77
CA ALA A 236 -0.11 -6.09 4.53
C ALA A 236 1.16 -5.30 4.81
N ASP A 237 2.10 -5.28 3.86
CA ASP A 237 3.34 -4.49 3.94
C ASP A 237 4.12 -4.63 5.26
N ASN A 238 3.99 -5.81 5.88
CA ASN A 238 4.57 -6.10 7.18
C ASN A 238 5.81 -6.99 7.06
N GLN A 239 5.71 -8.06 6.28
CA GLN A 239 6.79 -9.01 6.03
C GLN A 239 7.23 -8.94 4.57
N PRO A 240 8.52 -9.20 4.25
CA PRO A 240 8.98 -9.22 2.87
C PRO A 240 8.13 -10.16 2.00
N ASN A 241 7.80 -9.73 0.78
CA ASN A 241 6.93 -10.48 -0.14
C ASN A 241 7.37 -11.93 -0.40
N GLY A 242 8.63 -12.29 -0.17
CA GLY A 242 9.12 -13.68 -0.30
C GLY A 242 8.82 -14.59 0.89
N LYS A 243 8.12 -14.11 1.92
CA LYS A 243 7.80 -14.88 3.15
C LYS A 243 6.33 -15.30 3.17
N ASP A 244 6.05 -16.50 3.68
CA ASP A 244 4.68 -16.98 3.87
C ASP A 244 3.87 -16.06 4.80
N ALA A 245 4.53 -15.43 5.77
CA ALA A 245 3.95 -14.45 6.67
C ALA A 245 3.51 -13.12 5.99
N SER A 246 3.75 -12.96 4.68
CA SER A 246 3.19 -11.86 3.87
C SER A 246 1.82 -12.22 3.25
N CYS A 247 1.39 -13.46 3.39
CA CYS A 247 0.05 -13.90 3.00
C CYS A 247 -0.96 -13.63 4.11
N VAL A 248 -2.23 -13.49 3.73
CA VAL A 248 -3.36 -13.38 4.65
C VAL A 248 -4.46 -14.38 4.30
N ASP A 249 -5.23 -14.75 5.30
CA ASP A 249 -6.20 -15.83 5.25
C ASP A 249 -7.57 -15.30 5.69
N ILE A 250 -8.61 -15.62 4.92
CA ILE A 250 -9.99 -15.18 5.16
C ILE A 250 -10.53 -15.82 6.45
N ASP A 251 -10.03 -16.99 6.85
CA ASP A 251 -10.39 -17.66 8.11
C ASP A 251 -9.96 -16.88 9.37
N TRP A 252 -9.20 -15.79 9.21
CA TRP A 252 -8.85 -14.86 10.28
C TRP A 252 -9.90 -13.76 10.50
N ALA A 253 -10.97 -13.74 9.72
CA ALA A 253 -12.04 -12.74 9.83
C ALA A 253 -12.70 -12.74 11.21
N VAL A 254 -12.94 -11.53 11.72
CA VAL A 254 -13.72 -11.28 12.94
C VAL A 254 -14.86 -10.31 12.71
N ASP A 255 -15.91 -10.48 13.49
CA ASP A 255 -17.03 -9.54 13.54
C ASP A 255 -16.72 -8.27 14.36
N GLU A 256 -17.71 -7.39 14.50
CA GLU A 256 -17.61 -6.15 15.25
C GLU A 256 -17.30 -6.32 16.75
N ASN A 257 -17.51 -7.52 17.31
CA ASN A 257 -17.20 -7.86 18.69
C ASN A 257 -15.79 -8.48 18.84
N GLY A 258 -15.08 -8.70 17.74
CA GLY A 258 -13.80 -9.41 17.72
C GLY A 258 -13.93 -10.94 17.74
N ASP A 259 -15.15 -11.47 17.61
CA ASP A 259 -15.40 -12.89 17.59
C ASP A 259 -15.12 -13.47 16.19
N LYS A 260 -14.53 -14.68 16.15
CA LYS A 260 -14.21 -15.35 14.87
C LYS A 260 -15.50 -15.55 14.07
N THR A 261 -15.49 -15.10 12.82
CA THR A 261 -16.56 -15.37 11.85
C THR A 261 -16.04 -16.19 10.70
N HIS A 262 -16.92 -16.93 10.03
CA HIS A 262 -16.57 -17.70 8.85
C HIS A 262 -17.24 -17.09 7.62
N LEU A 263 -16.41 -16.74 6.63
CA LEU A 263 -16.82 -16.30 5.31
C LEU A 263 -16.43 -17.39 4.31
N SER A 264 -17.37 -17.87 3.49
CA SER A 264 -17.07 -18.91 2.49
C SER A 264 -16.30 -18.37 1.28
N ALA A 265 -16.42 -17.07 1.01
CA ALA A 265 -15.74 -16.35 -0.04
C ALA A 265 -15.76 -14.85 0.27
N ILE A 266 -14.99 -14.03 -0.43
CA ILE A 266 -15.05 -12.58 -0.38
C ILE A 266 -15.02 -11.99 -1.79
N ASP A 267 -15.40 -10.74 -1.95
CA ASP A 267 -15.36 -10.02 -3.23
C ASP A 267 -14.47 -8.77 -3.16
N PHE A 268 -14.38 -8.19 -1.96
CA PHE A 268 -13.69 -6.92 -1.72
C PHE A 268 -12.66 -7.06 -0.62
N VAL A 269 -11.58 -6.31 -0.78
CA VAL A 269 -10.50 -6.16 0.20
C VAL A 269 -10.29 -4.68 0.45
N LYS A 270 -10.21 -4.30 1.73
CA LYS A 270 -9.76 -2.99 2.17
C LYS A 270 -8.46 -3.16 2.92
N VAL A 271 -7.49 -2.31 2.62
CA VAL A 271 -6.23 -2.25 3.38
C VAL A 271 -6.03 -0.85 3.89
N TYR A 272 -5.61 -0.70 5.14
CA TYR A 272 -5.39 0.61 5.75
C TYR A 272 -4.18 0.62 6.67
N THR A 273 -3.47 1.75 6.74
CA THR A 273 -2.24 1.87 7.54
C THR A 273 -2.53 1.71 9.03
N GLY A 274 -1.86 0.74 9.66
CA GLY A 274 -2.17 0.29 11.01
C GLY A 274 -1.36 0.96 12.12
N VAL A 275 -0.23 1.58 11.82
CA VAL A 275 0.64 2.22 12.81
C VAL A 275 0.60 3.74 12.68
N LEU A 276 0.28 4.43 13.78
CA LEU A 276 0.39 5.90 13.88
C LEU A 276 1.74 6.24 14.51
N GLN A 277 2.77 6.43 13.68
CA GLN A 277 4.10 6.79 14.13
C GLN A 277 4.84 7.63 13.10
N SER A 278 5.53 8.68 13.55
CA SER A 278 6.57 9.36 12.77
C SER A 278 7.94 8.86 13.23
N ASN A 279 8.78 8.49 12.28
CA ASN A 279 10.04 7.78 12.49
C ASN A 279 11.24 8.71 12.26
N GLY A 280 11.11 9.99 12.63
CA GLY A 280 12.12 11.01 12.42
C GLY A 280 12.40 11.25 10.95
N TRP A 281 13.68 11.26 10.57
CA TRP A 281 14.09 11.61 9.20
C TRP A 281 13.60 10.64 8.10
N THR A 282 13.15 9.43 8.44
CA THR A 282 12.56 8.48 7.48
C THR A 282 11.09 8.81 7.15
N GLY A 283 10.44 9.68 7.93
CA GLY A 283 9.05 10.09 7.74
C GLY A 283 8.05 9.24 8.54
N GLU A 284 6.78 9.36 8.19
CA GLU A 284 5.68 8.60 8.77
C GLU A 284 5.73 7.11 8.38
N CYS A 285 5.21 6.24 9.25
CA CYS A 285 4.85 4.88 8.87
C CYS A 285 3.70 4.95 7.86
N SER A 286 3.93 4.44 6.65
CA SER A 286 3.01 4.49 5.52
C SER A 286 2.96 3.15 4.83
N THR A 287 1.87 2.40 5.02
CA THR A 287 1.62 1.16 4.28
C THR A 287 1.59 1.45 2.79
N GLU A 288 2.31 0.65 2.01
CA GLU A 288 2.35 0.74 0.57
C GLU A 288 1.94 -0.58 -0.08
N ILE A 289 1.19 -0.48 -1.18
CA ILE A 289 0.62 -1.64 -1.87
C ILE A 289 0.96 -1.59 -3.34
N ALA A 290 1.38 -2.73 -3.88
CA ALA A 290 1.65 -2.95 -5.29
C ALA A 290 0.65 -3.88 -5.97
N GLY A 291 -0.15 -4.64 -5.22
CA GLY A 291 -1.18 -5.52 -5.75
C GLY A 291 -1.74 -6.47 -4.70
N ILE A 292 -2.87 -7.10 -5.01
CA ILE A 292 -3.44 -8.19 -4.20
C ILE A 292 -3.77 -9.35 -5.13
N VAL A 293 -3.43 -10.56 -4.70
CA VAL A 293 -3.52 -11.78 -5.48
C VAL A 293 -4.37 -12.82 -4.75
N ASP A 294 -5.33 -13.41 -5.47
CA ASP A 294 -6.01 -14.65 -5.11
C ASP A 294 -5.06 -15.82 -5.42
N LEU A 295 -4.61 -16.49 -4.37
CA LEU A 295 -3.64 -17.59 -4.46
C LEU A 295 -4.25 -18.85 -5.09
N HIS A 296 -5.56 -19.03 -5.07
CA HIS A 296 -6.27 -20.19 -5.61
C HIS A 296 -6.49 -20.06 -7.11
N ALA A 297 -6.93 -18.87 -7.56
CA ALA A 297 -6.99 -18.54 -8.97
C ALA A 297 -5.59 -18.59 -9.59
N LEU A 298 -4.57 -18.13 -8.86
CA LEU A 298 -3.18 -18.14 -9.32
C LEU A 298 -2.63 -19.55 -9.53
N LYS A 299 -2.88 -20.48 -8.58
CA LYS A 299 -2.52 -21.90 -8.73
C LYS A 299 -3.18 -22.55 -9.95
N SER A 300 -4.37 -22.06 -10.32
CA SER A 300 -5.18 -22.61 -11.41
C SER A 300 -4.84 -22.00 -12.78
N ASP A 301 -4.11 -20.88 -12.82
CA ASP A 301 -3.69 -20.24 -14.06
C ASP A 301 -2.43 -20.90 -14.64
N HIS A 302 -2.62 -21.80 -15.61
CA HIS A 302 -1.53 -22.49 -16.30
C HIS A 302 -0.80 -21.64 -17.34
N ASN A 303 -1.25 -20.41 -17.62
CA ASN A 303 -0.68 -19.53 -18.63
C ASN A 303 0.19 -18.41 -18.04
N HIS A 304 0.13 -18.16 -16.73
CA HIS A 304 0.99 -17.18 -16.07
C HIS A 304 2.26 -17.82 -15.49
N THR A 305 3.40 -17.46 -16.07
CA THR A 305 4.69 -17.66 -15.40
C THR A 305 4.87 -16.59 -14.33
N ILE A 306 4.72 -16.96 -13.06
CA ILE A 306 5.14 -16.10 -11.96
C ILE A 306 6.66 -16.18 -11.89
N TYR A 307 7.33 -15.05 -12.14
CA TYR A 307 8.75 -14.98 -11.84
C TYR A 307 8.93 -14.62 -10.38
N ASN A 308 9.62 -15.48 -9.63
CA ASN A 308 10.13 -15.14 -8.32
C ASN A 308 11.27 -14.14 -8.51
N MET A 309 10.96 -12.86 -8.32
CA MET A 309 11.92 -11.78 -8.38
C MET A 309 11.81 -10.94 -7.11
N TYR A 310 12.94 -10.63 -6.50
CA TYR A 310 12.96 -9.78 -5.32
C TYR A 310 14.21 -8.90 -5.30
N ILE A 311 14.05 -7.74 -4.68
CA ILE A 311 15.10 -6.77 -4.44
C ILE A 311 15.35 -6.73 -2.94
N LYS A 312 16.62 -6.85 -2.54
CA LYS A 312 17.06 -6.67 -1.17
C LYS A 312 18.16 -5.62 -1.14
N GLN A 313 17.97 -4.56 -0.36
CA GLN A 313 19.03 -3.61 -0.10
C GLN A 313 19.80 -3.97 1.17
N MET A 314 21.13 -3.92 1.11
CA MET A 314 21.98 -3.89 2.31
C MET A 314 23.09 -2.87 2.10
N ASN A 315 23.06 -1.78 2.90
CA ASN A 315 23.95 -0.63 2.73
C ASN A 315 23.83 -0.06 1.29
N ASP A 316 24.96 0.21 0.63
CA ASP A 316 25.01 0.71 -0.76
C ASP A 316 24.87 -0.38 -1.83
N ASN A 317 24.66 -1.64 -1.43
CA ASN A 317 24.50 -2.76 -2.34
C ASN A 317 23.03 -3.14 -2.48
N ILE A 318 22.61 -3.35 -3.72
CA ILE A 318 21.35 -3.97 -4.05
C ILE A 318 21.63 -5.41 -4.51
N TYR A 319 21.04 -6.36 -3.81
CA TYR A 319 21.00 -7.77 -4.17
C TYR A 319 19.68 -8.04 -4.85
N ILE A 320 19.75 -8.64 -6.04
CA ILE A 320 18.58 -8.91 -6.86
C ILE A 320 18.59 -10.39 -7.18
N TYR A 321 17.46 -11.05 -6.95
CA TYR A 321 17.22 -12.37 -7.52
C TYR A 321 16.21 -12.21 -8.66
N ALA A 322 16.52 -12.79 -9.81
CA ALA A 322 15.61 -12.86 -10.94
C ALA A 322 15.54 -14.31 -11.44
N GLU A 323 14.35 -14.91 -11.46
CA GLU A 323 14.17 -16.30 -11.93
C GLU A 323 14.48 -16.48 -13.42
N ALA A 324 14.36 -15.41 -14.22
CA ALA A 324 14.68 -15.37 -15.65
C ALA A 324 15.39 -14.05 -16.00
N PRO A 325 16.02 -13.94 -17.18
CA PRO A 325 16.59 -12.68 -17.63
C PRO A 325 15.57 -11.54 -17.57
N ALA A 326 15.98 -10.41 -17.03
CA ALA A 326 15.12 -9.28 -16.71
C ALA A 326 15.89 -7.97 -16.81
N ILE A 327 15.19 -6.84 -16.63
CA ILE A 327 15.79 -5.51 -16.61
C ILE A 327 15.50 -4.90 -15.24
N PHE A 328 16.56 -4.50 -14.54
CA PHE A 328 16.46 -3.65 -13.37
C PHE A 328 16.42 -2.19 -13.79
N VAL A 329 15.51 -1.41 -13.22
CA VAL A 329 15.46 0.04 -13.40
C VAL A 329 15.32 0.70 -12.05
N LEU A 330 16.14 1.72 -11.80
CA LEU A 330 16.02 2.60 -10.64
C LEU A 330 15.44 3.93 -11.08
N TYR A 331 14.42 4.42 -10.40
CA TYR A 331 13.80 5.71 -10.60
C TYR A 331 14.04 6.62 -9.40
N ASP A 332 14.23 7.90 -9.64
CA ASP A 332 14.11 8.90 -8.58
C ASP A 332 12.62 9.14 -8.24
N MET A 333 12.37 9.90 -7.18
CA MET A 333 11.01 10.21 -6.73
C MET A 333 10.24 11.16 -7.66
N LEU A 334 10.90 11.73 -8.68
CA LEU A 334 10.23 12.50 -9.73
C LEU A 334 9.84 11.59 -10.92
N GLY A 335 10.13 10.28 -10.83
CA GLY A 335 9.88 9.30 -11.88
C GLY A 335 10.93 9.30 -12.99
N ASN A 336 12.05 10.01 -12.84
CA ASN A 336 13.13 9.96 -13.82
C ASN A 336 13.93 8.68 -13.65
N LYS A 337 14.29 8.05 -14.77
CA LYS A 337 15.16 6.87 -14.78
C LYS A 337 16.60 7.27 -14.39
N VAL A 338 17.08 6.69 -13.29
CA VAL A 338 18.36 6.95 -12.64
C VAL A 338 19.43 5.95 -13.08
N CYS A 339 19.08 4.66 -13.18
CA CYS A 339 19.90 3.63 -13.80
C CYS A 339 19.04 2.51 -14.41
N GLU A 340 19.64 1.75 -15.32
CA GLU A 340 19.05 0.58 -15.96
C GLU A 340 20.15 -0.46 -16.15
N GLU A 341 19.89 -1.71 -15.77
CA GLU A 341 20.87 -2.80 -15.84
C GLU A 341 20.19 -4.09 -16.29
N ASP A 342 20.83 -4.83 -17.19
CA ASP A 342 20.37 -6.17 -17.58
C ASP A 342 20.69 -7.18 -16.47
N LEU A 343 19.68 -7.93 -16.03
CA LEU A 343 19.80 -8.99 -15.05
C LEU A 343 19.93 -10.34 -15.73
N GLN A 344 20.88 -11.15 -15.26
CA GLN A 344 20.94 -12.56 -15.58
C GLN A 344 19.96 -13.34 -14.69
N ALA A 345 19.55 -14.53 -15.14
CA ALA A 345 18.84 -15.45 -14.26
C ALA A 345 19.73 -15.85 -13.06
N GLY A 346 19.14 -15.86 -11.86
CA GLY A 346 19.83 -16.10 -10.59
C GLY A 346 20.12 -14.83 -9.80
N GLU A 347 21.20 -14.88 -9.01
CA GLU A 347 21.62 -13.76 -8.16
C GLU A 347 22.42 -12.72 -8.95
N ASN A 348 22.05 -11.46 -8.77
CA ASN A 348 22.72 -10.29 -9.32
C ASN A 348 23.05 -9.34 -8.16
N THR A 349 24.14 -8.60 -8.29
CA THR A 349 24.52 -7.56 -7.32
C THR A 349 24.82 -6.28 -8.05
N LEU A 350 24.12 -5.21 -7.68
CA LEU A 350 24.34 -3.87 -8.18
C LEU A 350 24.86 -2.99 -7.06
N LYS A 351 25.86 -2.17 -7.39
CA LYS A 351 26.38 -1.17 -6.46
C LYS A 351 25.89 0.19 -6.91
N ILE A 352 25.12 0.87 -6.06
CA ILE A 352 24.69 2.22 -6.40
C ILE A 352 25.84 3.18 -6.09
N PRO A 353 26.16 4.12 -6.99
CA PRO A 353 27.18 5.11 -6.72
C PRO A 353 26.89 5.90 -5.43
N ALA A 354 27.81 5.89 -4.48
CA ALA A 354 27.67 6.51 -3.15
C ALA A 354 27.39 8.03 -3.14
N HIS A 355 27.51 8.71 -4.28
CA HIS A 355 27.14 10.12 -4.42
C HIS A 355 25.63 10.33 -4.55
N ARG A 356 24.85 9.27 -4.79
CA ARG A 356 23.40 9.33 -4.94
C ARG A 356 22.74 9.01 -3.61
N LYS A 357 22.46 10.05 -2.82
CA LYS A 357 21.71 9.96 -1.57
C LYS A 357 20.26 10.34 -1.81
N GLY A 358 19.33 9.62 -1.20
CA GLY A 358 17.89 9.82 -1.32
C GLY A 358 17.13 8.50 -1.31
N ILE A 359 15.83 8.63 -1.53
CA ILE A 359 14.92 7.50 -1.71
C ILE A 359 14.65 7.31 -3.21
N PHE A 360 14.58 6.06 -3.64
CA PHE A 360 14.41 5.66 -5.03
C PHE A 360 13.37 4.54 -5.14
N ILE A 361 12.79 4.38 -6.31
CA ILE A 361 11.92 3.25 -6.64
C ILE A 361 12.68 2.33 -7.58
N ALA A 362 12.96 1.11 -7.13
CA ALA A 362 13.56 0.08 -7.94
C ALA A 362 12.47 -0.83 -8.49
N CYS A 363 12.55 -1.11 -9.79
CA CYS A 363 11.62 -2.00 -10.50
C CYS A 363 12.41 -3.09 -11.24
N ILE A 364 11.86 -4.31 -11.24
CA ILE A 364 12.33 -5.39 -12.12
C ILE A 364 11.26 -5.63 -13.18
N TYR A 365 11.68 -5.54 -14.44
CA TYR A 365 10.87 -5.79 -15.61
C TYR A 365 11.23 -7.11 -16.28
N ALA A 366 10.23 -7.92 -16.58
CA ALA A 366 10.34 -9.06 -17.48
C ALA A 366 9.12 -9.06 -18.39
N ASN A 367 9.28 -9.43 -19.67
CA ASN A 367 8.18 -9.42 -20.65
C ASN A 367 7.40 -8.09 -20.70
N HIS A 368 8.09 -6.96 -20.52
CA HIS A 368 7.51 -5.60 -20.45
C HIS A 368 6.51 -5.35 -19.30
N GLN A 369 6.47 -6.22 -18.30
CA GLN A 369 5.67 -6.06 -17.08
C GLN A 369 6.56 -5.92 -15.86
N ILE A 370 6.05 -5.23 -14.83
CA ILE A 370 6.71 -5.13 -13.53
C ILE A 370 6.43 -6.43 -12.78
N HIS A 371 7.48 -7.06 -12.27
CA HIS A 371 7.38 -8.25 -11.41
C HIS A 371 7.83 -7.99 -9.98
N CYS A 372 8.60 -6.92 -9.76
CA CYS A 372 9.00 -6.48 -8.44
C CYS A 372 9.14 -4.96 -8.43
N THR A 373 8.55 -4.30 -7.43
CA THR A 373 8.83 -2.90 -7.10
C THR A 373 9.24 -2.81 -5.64
N GLN A 374 10.27 -2.02 -5.36
CA GLN A 374 10.85 -1.86 -4.04
C GLN A 374 11.31 -0.42 -3.81
N LYS A 375 10.97 0.14 -2.65
CA LYS A 375 11.54 1.40 -2.17
C LYS A 375 12.98 1.17 -1.69
N ILE A 376 13.92 1.98 -2.17
CA ILE A 376 15.36 1.89 -1.90
C ILE A 376 15.81 3.17 -1.21
N HIS A 377 16.60 3.02 -0.15
CA HIS A 377 16.96 4.05 0.81
C HIS A 377 18.49 4.22 0.87
N ILE A 378 19.05 5.30 0.29
CA ILE A 378 20.51 5.49 0.21
C ILE A 378 20.88 6.76 0.97
N PHE A 379 21.59 6.66 2.09
CA PHE A 379 21.80 7.80 3.00
C PHE A 379 23.26 8.03 3.37
#